data_AF-A0A7V9RD32-F1
#
_entry.id   AF-A0A7V9RD32-F1
#
_cell.length_a   1.000
_cell.length_b   1.000
_cell.length_c   1.000
_cell.angle_alpha   90.00
_cell.angle_beta   90.00
_cell.angle_gamma   90.00
#
_symmetry.space_group_name_H-M   'P 1'
#
loop_
_entity.id
_entity.type
_entity.pdbx_description
1 polymer ?
#
loop_
_entity_poly.entity_id
_entity_poly.type
_entity_poly.pdbx_seq_one_letter_code
_entity_poly.pdbx_strand_id
1 'polypeptide(L)'
;MAKTKAKPKAKAKPRAKSKQSDAAKGKKKPATSAELAALALAGDVEGLVVAIQPFAGDDGLNDALMYKWLEVASDFGPTAKHRKAADDLSSYLMQSSMLRYDDDQMATGEAHFELGVAYLTAGDGLPRDLTRAADQLEMAKERSYPWSIQGAEKLLAKTRKSLDSEARAAFDRVYDGTRPAPSNGDDDDDE
;
A
#
# COMPACT_ATOMS: atom_id res chain seq x y z
N MET A 1 -86.39 -16.37 -7.40
CA MET A 1 -85.65 -15.27 -8.06
C MET A 1 -84.17 -15.46 -7.77
N ALA A 2 -83.40 -15.77 -8.82
CA ALA A 2 -81.99 -16.15 -8.76
C ALA A 2 -81.09 -14.95 -9.01
N LYS A 3 -79.99 -14.77 -8.24
CA LYS A 3 -78.80 -14.01 -8.62
C LYS A 3 -77.56 -14.54 -7.88
N THR A 4 -76.90 -15.55 -8.44
CA THR A 4 -75.53 -15.96 -8.09
C THR A 4 -74.53 -15.00 -8.75
N LYS A 5 -73.76 -14.26 -7.96
CA LYS A 5 -72.67 -13.38 -8.44
C LYS A 5 -71.40 -14.21 -8.68
N ALA A 6 -70.93 -14.22 -9.92
CA ALA A 6 -69.66 -14.82 -10.32
C ALA A 6 -68.46 -13.94 -9.92
N LYS A 7 -67.42 -14.55 -9.33
CA LYS A 7 -66.12 -13.93 -9.01
C LYS A 7 -65.25 -13.84 -10.27
N PRO A 8 -64.46 -12.77 -10.48
CA PRO A 8 -63.53 -12.65 -11.59
C PRO A 8 -62.26 -13.48 -11.36
N LYS A 9 -61.83 -14.21 -12.40
CA LYS A 9 -60.56 -14.96 -12.44
C LYS A 9 -59.39 -14.00 -12.62
N ALA A 10 -58.41 -14.05 -11.70
CA ALA A 10 -57.15 -13.32 -11.80
C ALA A 10 -56.28 -13.88 -12.94
N LYS A 11 -55.83 -13.01 -13.85
CA LYS A 11 -54.86 -13.33 -14.90
C LYS A 11 -53.46 -13.39 -14.27
N ALA A 12 -52.82 -14.56 -14.33
CA ALA A 12 -51.42 -14.73 -13.96
C ALA A 12 -50.50 -13.93 -14.89
N LYS A 13 -49.65 -13.07 -14.33
CA LYS A 13 -48.57 -12.38 -15.06
C LYS A 13 -47.50 -13.41 -15.48
N PRO A 14 -46.94 -13.31 -16.70
CA PRO A 14 -45.79 -14.13 -17.08
C PRO A 14 -44.58 -13.73 -16.23
N ARG A 15 -44.03 -14.72 -15.50
CA ARG A 15 -42.74 -14.63 -14.82
C ARG A 15 -41.66 -14.40 -15.89
N ALA A 16 -41.10 -13.19 -15.93
CA ALA A 16 -39.91 -12.92 -16.73
C ALA A 16 -38.79 -13.84 -16.24
N LYS A 17 -38.34 -14.75 -17.11
CA LYS A 17 -37.13 -15.53 -16.88
C LYS A 17 -35.98 -14.52 -16.76
N SER A 18 -35.46 -14.34 -15.55
CA SER A 18 -34.22 -13.61 -15.34
C SER A 18 -33.15 -14.34 -16.15
N LYS A 19 -32.69 -13.70 -17.24
CA LYS A 19 -31.45 -14.07 -17.88
C LYS A 19 -30.36 -13.85 -16.83
N GLN A 20 -29.96 -14.94 -16.20
CA GLN A 20 -28.73 -15.01 -15.44
C GLN A 20 -27.64 -14.72 -16.47
N SER A 21 -27.17 -13.48 -16.49
CA SER A 21 -26.06 -13.06 -17.33
C SER A 21 -24.85 -13.86 -16.89
N ASP A 22 -24.40 -14.75 -17.76
CA ASP A 22 -23.04 -15.29 -17.74
C ASP A 22 -22.07 -14.10 -17.81
N ALA A 23 -21.78 -13.52 -16.66
CA ALA A 23 -20.72 -12.54 -16.50
C ALA A 23 -19.41 -13.29 -16.70
N ALA A 24 -18.92 -13.23 -17.94
CA ALA A 24 -17.58 -13.65 -18.30
C ALA A 24 -16.61 -13.09 -17.26
N LYS A 25 -16.00 -13.99 -16.47
CA LYS A 25 -14.93 -13.69 -15.53
C LYS A 25 -13.69 -13.25 -16.31
N GLY A 26 -13.72 -12.04 -16.87
CA GLY A 26 -12.52 -11.36 -17.32
C GLY A 26 -11.68 -11.06 -16.08
N LYS A 27 -10.57 -11.78 -15.90
CA LYS A 27 -9.59 -11.43 -14.86
C LYS A 27 -9.14 -10.00 -15.15
N LYS A 28 -9.55 -9.03 -14.33
CA LYS A 28 -9.03 -7.67 -14.43
C LYS A 28 -7.51 -7.73 -14.23
N LYS A 29 -6.77 -7.05 -15.10
CA LYS A 29 -5.32 -6.90 -14.97
C LYS A 29 -5.03 -6.20 -13.64
N PRO A 30 -3.99 -6.63 -12.88
CA PRO A 30 -3.55 -5.88 -11.70
C PRO A 30 -3.17 -4.45 -12.06
N ALA A 31 -3.43 -3.52 -11.15
CA ALA A 31 -3.01 -2.14 -11.30
C ALA A 31 -1.47 -2.03 -11.31
N THR A 32 -0.95 -1.10 -12.10
CA THR A 32 0.47 -0.75 -12.14
C THR A 32 0.84 0.20 -11.00
N SER A 33 2.12 0.28 -10.65
CA SER A 33 2.60 1.24 -9.63
C SER A 33 2.20 2.69 -9.95
N ALA A 34 2.25 3.10 -11.22
CA ALA A 34 1.84 4.45 -11.62
C ALA A 34 0.33 4.70 -11.44
N GLU A 35 -0.52 3.69 -11.66
CA GLU A 35 -1.96 3.79 -11.40
C GLU A 35 -2.24 3.88 -9.89
N LEU A 36 -1.52 3.10 -9.08
CA LEU A 36 -1.62 3.16 -7.62
C LEU A 36 -1.12 4.50 -7.06
N ALA A 37 0.01 5.00 -7.57
CA ALA A 37 0.52 6.34 -7.24
C ALA A 37 -0.51 7.42 -7.56
N ALA A 38 -1.15 7.37 -8.73
CA ALA A 38 -2.17 8.34 -9.12
C ALA A 38 -3.38 8.34 -8.16
N LEU A 39 -3.83 7.16 -7.72
CA LEU A 39 -4.91 7.02 -6.73
C LEU A 39 -4.48 7.58 -5.37
N ALA A 40 -3.28 7.25 -4.91
CA ALA A 40 -2.73 7.75 -3.65
C ALA A 40 -2.58 9.28 -3.64
N LEU A 41 -2.04 9.85 -4.71
CA LEU A 41 -1.90 11.31 -4.89
C LEU A 41 -3.26 12.02 -4.98
N ALA A 42 -4.30 11.35 -5.48
CA ALA A 42 -5.67 11.87 -5.45
C ALA A 42 -6.32 11.76 -4.06
N GLY A 43 -5.73 10.98 -3.14
CA GLY A 43 -6.35 10.59 -1.87
C GLY A 43 -7.53 9.63 -2.04
N ASP A 44 -7.59 8.90 -3.16
CA ASP A 44 -8.63 7.92 -3.45
C ASP A 44 -8.33 6.57 -2.78
N VAL A 45 -8.49 6.54 -1.45
CA VAL A 45 -8.23 5.35 -0.62
C VAL A 45 -9.14 4.18 -0.99
N GLU A 46 -10.41 4.44 -1.34
CA GLU A 46 -11.33 3.40 -1.80
C GLU A 46 -10.86 2.80 -3.14
N GLY A 47 -10.43 3.66 -4.07
CA GLY A 47 -9.81 3.25 -5.33
C GLY A 47 -8.58 2.38 -5.12
N LEU A 48 -7.69 2.73 -4.17
CA LEU A 48 -6.54 1.89 -3.79
C LEU A 48 -6.98 0.50 -3.34
N VAL A 49 -7.97 0.40 -2.44
CA VAL A 49 -8.51 -0.89 -1.96
C VAL A 49 -9.00 -1.75 -3.12
N VAL A 50 -9.78 -1.18 -4.03
CA VAL A 50 -10.29 -1.90 -5.19
C VAL A 50 -9.18 -2.29 -6.16
N ALA A 51 -8.14 -1.46 -6.33
CA ALA A 51 -7.03 -1.71 -7.24
C ALA A 51 -6.08 -2.82 -6.75
N ILE A 52 -5.94 -2.98 -5.43
CA ILE A 52 -5.05 -3.96 -4.79
C ILE A 52 -5.78 -5.28 -4.48
N GLN A 53 -7.12 -5.28 -4.37
CA GLN A 53 -7.89 -6.50 -4.14
C GLN A 53 -7.65 -7.66 -5.15
N PRO A 54 -7.42 -7.44 -6.46
CA PRO A 54 -7.18 -8.52 -7.41
C PRO A 54 -5.93 -9.37 -7.12
N PHE A 55 -5.04 -8.89 -6.26
CA PHE A 55 -3.86 -9.61 -5.80
C PHE A 55 -4.17 -10.55 -4.61
N ALA A 56 -5.45 -10.74 -4.21
CA ALA A 56 -5.93 -11.51 -3.04
C ALA A 56 -5.68 -13.04 -3.06
N GLY A 57 -4.66 -13.51 -3.76
CA GLY A 57 -4.19 -14.89 -3.71
C GLY A 57 -2.83 -15.09 -3.04
N ASP A 58 -2.15 -14.01 -2.61
CA ASP A 58 -0.75 -14.04 -2.17
C ASP A 58 -0.61 -13.46 -0.74
N ASP A 59 -0.48 -14.36 0.24
CA ASP A 59 0.36 -14.36 1.45
C ASP A 59 0.86 -13.02 2.05
N GLY A 60 0.03 -11.97 2.10
CA GLY A 60 0.35 -10.70 2.78
C GLY A 60 1.01 -9.63 1.92
N LEU A 61 1.35 -9.93 0.65
CA LEU A 61 1.91 -8.95 -0.30
C LEU A 61 0.97 -7.75 -0.53
N ASN A 62 -0.34 -7.98 -0.42
CA ASN A 62 -1.34 -6.92 -0.59
C ASN A 62 -1.32 -5.92 0.54
N ASP A 63 -1.07 -6.38 1.76
CA ASP A 63 -1.07 -5.51 2.92
C ASP A 63 0.15 -4.59 2.87
N ALA A 64 1.33 -5.13 2.52
CA ALA A 64 2.55 -4.35 2.29
C ALA A 64 2.39 -3.36 1.13
N LEU A 65 1.80 -3.80 0.01
CA LEU A 65 1.54 -2.92 -1.12
C LEU A 65 0.53 -1.82 -0.76
N MET A 66 -0.54 -2.16 -0.04
CA MET A 66 -1.53 -1.19 0.44
C MET A 66 -0.88 -0.19 1.38
N TYR A 67 -0.13 -0.67 2.36
CA TYR A 67 0.63 0.15 3.31
C TYR A 67 1.48 1.17 2.57
N LYS A 68 2.32 0.73 1.61
CA LYS A 68 3.15 1.61 0.79
C LYS A 68 2.36 2.76 0.14
N TRP A 69 1.22 2.46 -0.48
CA TRP A 69 0.44 3.50 -1.16
C TRP A 69 -0.39 4.38 -0.21
N LEU A 70 -0.71 3.88 0.98
CA LEU A 70 -1.29 4.72 2.04
C LEU A 70 -0.26 5.71 2.60
N GLU A 71 1.01 5.31 2.74
CA GLU A 71 2.08 6.26 3.12
C GLU A 71 2.22 7.40 2.09
N VAL A 72 2.09 7.10 0.78
CA VAL A 72 2.04 8.14 -0.27
C VAL A 72 0.83 9.07 -0.09
N ALA A 73 -0.35 8.50 0.18
CA ALA A 73 -1.56 9.29 0.40
C ALA A 73 -1.47 10.12 1.69
N SER A 74 -0.75 9.65 2.71
CA SER A 74 -0.42 10.40 3.92
C SER A 74 0.52 11.56 3.62
N ASP A 75 1.57 11.36 2.84
CA ASP A 75 2.52 12.42 2.52
C ASP A 75 1.92 13.50 1.61
N PHE A 76 1.21 13.08 0.56
CA PHE A 76 0.83 13.94 -0.57
C PHE A 76 -0.67 14.10 -0.78
N GLY A 77 -1.51 13.48 0.05
CA GLY A 77 -2.96 13.61 -0.07
C GLY A 77 -3.41 15.07 -0.15
N PRO A 78 -4.33 15.43 -1.05
CA PRO A 78 -4.61 16.82 -1.42
C PRO A 78 -5.31 17.59 -0.29
N THR A 79 -5.88 16.89 0.68
CA THR A 79 -6.53 17.48 1.85
C THR A 79 -6.02 16.83 3.13
N ALA A 80 -6.08 17.56 4.25
CA ALA A 80 -5.76 17.00 5.56
C ALA A 80 -6.65 15.80 5.92
N LYS A 81 -7.90 15.79 5.44
CA LYS A 81 -8.82 14.66 5.62
C LYS A 81 -8.32 13.41 4.91
N HIS A 82 -7.81 13.53 3.68
CA HIS A 82 -7.28 12.39 2.93
C HIS A 82 -6.02 11.83 3.60
N ARG A 83 -5.09 12.71 4.01
CA ARG A 83 -3.89 12.30 4.73
C ARG A 83 -4.23 11.54 6.02
N LYS A 84 -5.11 12.11 6.85
CA LYS A 84 -5.56 11.44 8.08
C LYS A 84 -6.24 10.09 7.81
N ALA A 85 -7.08 10.01 6.78
CA ALA A 85 -7.73 8.75 6.42
C ALA A 85 -6.71 7.67 6.01
N ALA A 86 -5.64 8.07 5.33
CA ALA A 86 -4.53 7.17 5.00
C ALA A 86 -3.77 6.72 6.26
N ASP A 87 -3.45 7.64 7.17
CA ASP A 87 -2.79 7.33 8.45
C ASP A 87 -3.60 6.34 9.30
N ASP A 88 -4.91 6.60 9.43
CA ASP A 88 -5.84 5.77 10.20
C ASP A 88 -5.90 4.35 9.59
N LEU A 89 -5.93 4.23 8.27
CA LEU A 89 -5.98 2.94 7.59
C LEU A 89 -4.64 2.20 7.59
N SER A 90 -3.53 2.92 7.45
CA SER A 90 -2.17 2.38 7.59
C SER A 90 -1.99 1.77 8.98
N SER A 91 -2.37 2.51 10.02
CA SER A 91 -2.39 2.03 11.41
C SER A 91 -3.29 0.81 11.61
N TYR A 92 -4.46 0.78 10.95
CA TYR A 92 -5.36 -0.37 11.00
C TYR A 92 -4.75 -1.62 10.37
N LEU A 93 -4.07 -1.49 9.21
CA LEU A 93 -3.39 -2.62 8.57
C LEU A 93 -2.31 -3.19 9.48
N MET A 94 -1.49 -2.34 10.09
CA MET A 94 -0.45 -2.76 11.03
C MET A 94 -1.00 -3.57 12.22
N GLN A 95 -2.26 -3.35 12.61
CA GLN A 95 -2.87 -4.01 13.77
C GLN A 95 -3.72 -5.23 13.44
N SER A 96 -4.28 -5.29 12.23
CA SER A 96 -5.35 -6.23 11.87
C SER A 96 -5.03 -7.13 10.66
N SER A 97 -3.94 -6.85 9.95
CA SER A 97 -3.55 -7.57 8.74
C SER A 97 -2.32 -8.45 8.96
N MET A 98 -1.79 -9.08 7.90
CA MET A 98 -0.57 -9.87 8.00
C MET A 98 0.66 -9.04 8.38
N LEU A 99 0.62 -7.71 8.16
CA LEU A 99 1.66 -6.79 8.62
C LEU A 99 1.82 -6.75 10.15
N ARG A 100 0.82 -7.20 10.91
CA ARG A 100 0.98 -7.39 12.36
C ARG A 100 2.09 -8.40 12.68
N TYR A 101 2.33 -9.34 11.78
CA TYR A 101 3.33 -10.39 11.91
C TYR A 101 4.64 -10.04 11.15
N ASP A 102 4.80 -8.80 10.68
CA ASP A 102 6.07 -8.24 10.17
C ASP A 102 6.99 -7.93 11.36
N ASP A 103 7.34 -8.95 12.13
CA ASP A 103 8.11 -8.85 13.38
C ASP A 103 9.56 -8.40 13.15
N ASP A 104 10.15 -8.84 12.04
CA ASP A 104 11.45 -8.36 11.55
C ASP A 104 11.39 -6.99 10.86
N GLN A 105 10.18 -6.42 10.73
CA GLN A 105 9.88 -5.14 10.08
C GLN A 105 10.40 -5.05 8.63
N MET A 106 10.61 -6.20 7.97
CA MET A 106 11.16 -6.24 6.62
C MET A 106 10.21 -5.61 5.61
N ALA A 107 8.92 -5.96 5.65
CA ALA A 107 7.96 -5.50 4.64
C ALA A 107 7.71 -3.99 4.73
N THR A 108 7.53 -3.48 5.96
CA THR A 108 7.36 -2.04 6.19
C THR A 108 8.65 -1.26 5.94
N GLY A 109 9.81 -1.81 6.33
CA GLY A 109 11.13 -1.21 6.06
C GLY A 109 11.43 -1.10 4.57
N GLU A 110 11.12 -2.14 3.80
CA GLU A 110 11.24 -2.14 2.34
C GLU A 110 10.32 -1.10 1.70
N ALA A 111 9.06 -1.01 2.12
CA ALA A 111 8.11 -0.02 1.61
C ALA A 111 8.64 1.40 1.77
N HIS A 112 9.11 1.75 2.97
CA HIS A 112 9.71 3.06 3.25
C HIS A 112 10.98 3.32 2.43
N PHE A 113 11.84 2.32 2.25
CA PHE A 113 13.03 2.46 1.42
C PHE A 113 12.68 2.72 -0.04
N GLU A 114 11.75 1.96 -0.61
CA GLU A 114 11.29 2.14 -1.99
C GLU A 114 10.65 3.51 -2.20
N LEU A 115 9.81 3.99 -1.28
CA LEU A 115 9.21 5.32 -1.35
C LEU A 115 10.28 6.42 -1.28
N GLY A 116 11.22 6.31 -0.35
CA GLY A 116 12.34 7.23 -0.25
C GLY A 116 13.09 7.36 -1.58
N VAL A 117 13.43 6.23 -2.21
CA VAL A 117 14.10 6.23 -3.53
C VAL A 117 13.20 6.79 -4.64
N ALA A 118 11.90 6.48 -4.62
CA ALA A 118 10.96 7.00 -5.62
C ALA A 118 10.82 8.53 -5.51
N TYR A 119 10.72 9.08 -4.30
CA TYR A 119 10.66 10.52 -4.06
C TYR A 119 11.97 11.23 -4.42
N LEU A 120 13.13 10.57 -4.31
CA LEU A 120 14.40 11.12 -4.80
C LEU A 120 14.46 11.22 -6.33
N THR A 121 13.79 10.30 -7.03
CA THR A 121 13.94 10.09 -8.49
C THR A 121 12.73 10.48 -9.32
N ALA A 122 11.64 10.93 -8.69
CA ALA A 122 10.31 11.03 -9.33
C ALA A 122 9.84 9.70 -9.95
N GLY A 123 10.14 8.58 -9.28
CA GLY A 123 9.76 7.23 -9.70
C GLY A 123 8.26 7.00 -9.62
N ASP A 124 7.73 6.09 -10.44
CA ASP A 124 6.31 5.69 -10.46
C ASP A 124 5.29 6.85 -10.64
N GLY A 125 5.73 8.00 -11.15
CA GLY A 125 4.88 9.19 -11.28
C GLY A 125 4.70 9.98 -9.97
N LEU A 126 5.48 9.68 -8.94
CA LEU A 126 5.48 10.39 -7.67
C LEU A 126 6.22 11.74 -7.77
N PRO A 127 5.83 12.75 -6.97
CA PRO A 127 6.55 14.01 -6.89
C PRO A 127 8.00 13.82 -6.42
N ARG A 128 8.93 14.60 -6.97
CA ARG A 128 10.29 14.70 -6.42
C ARG A 128 10.27 15.59 -5.18
N ASP A 129 10.54 15.03 -4.01
CA ASP A 129 10.58 15.75 -2.74
C ASP A 129 11.70 15.17 -1.85
N LEU A 130 12.78 15.94 -1.67
CA LEU A 130 13.97 15.48 -0.96
C LEU A 130 13.78 15.41 0.55
N THR A 131 12.88 16.22 1.10
CA THR A 131 12.59 16.23 2.54
C THR A 131 11.79 14.97 2.87
N ARG A 132 10.68 14.74 2.16
CA ARG A 132 9.88 13.52 2.32
C ARG A 132 10.67 12.27 2.01
N ALA A 133 11.56 12.33 1.01
CA ALA A 133 12.45 11.21 0.73
C ALA A 133 13.36 10.87 1.91
N ALA A 134 13.95 11.87 2.57
CA ALA A 134 14.78 11.65 3.74
C ALA A 134 13.97 11.05 4.89
N ASP A 135 12.78 11.58 5.17
CA ASP A 135 11.87 11.07 6.21
C ASP A 135 11.54 9.58 5.98
N GLN A 136 11.20 9.21 4.73
CA GLN A 136 10.93 7.82 4.35
C GLN A 136 12.16 6.93 4.50
N LEU A 137 13.34 7.40 4.09
CA LEU A 137 14.58 6.65 4.24
C LEU A 137 14.99 6.47 5.71
N GLU A 138 14.72 7.46 6.57
CA GLU A 138 14.93 7.38 8.02
C GLU A 138 14.01 6.33 8.64
N MET A 139 12.72 6.33 8.29
CA MET A 139 11.77 5.30 8.73
C MET A 139 12.17 3.87 8.30
N ALA A 140 12.77 3.73 7.12
CA ALA A 140 13.34 2.45 6.67
C ALA A 140 14.57 2.04 7.52
N LYS A 141 15.46 2.99 7.81
CA LYS A 141 16.66 2.79 8.64
C LYS A 141 16.30 2.41 10.07
N GLU A 142 15.27 3.03 10.65
CA GLU A 142 14.74 2.70 11.98
C GLU A 142 14.27 1.24 12.07
N ARG A 143 13.71 0.72 10.98
CA ARG A 143 13.30 -0.69 10.81
C ARG A 143 14.47 -1.60 10.41
N SER A 144 15.70 -1.14 10.58
CA SER A 144 16.93 -1.83 10.18
C SER A 144 17.02 -2.18 8.68
N TYR A 145 16.16 -1.64 7.82
CA TYR A 145 16.23 -1.84 6.37
C TYR A 145 17.24 -0.82 5.76
N PRO A 146 18.07 -1.22 4.78
CA PRO A 146 18.19 -2.55 4.19
C PRO A 146 19.14 -3.50 4.91
N TRP A 147 19.72 -3.16 6.07
CA TRP A 147 20.70 -4.03 6.74
C TRP A 147 20.16 -5.37 7.25
N SER A 148 18.84 -5.53 7.33
CA SER A 148 18.17 -6.80 7.63
C SER A 148 18.24 -7.80 6.46
N ILE A 149 18.51 -7.35 5.23
CA ILE A 149 18.49 -8.23 4.05
C ILE A 149 19.89 -8.63 3.57
N GLN A 150 19.99 -9.81 2.97
CA GLN A 150 21.22 -10.25 2.31
C GLN A 150 21.52 -9.33 1.11
N GLY A 151 22.73 -8.77 1.08
CA GLY A 151 23.17 -7.88 -0.01
C GLY A 151 22.79 -6.41 0.18
N ALA A 152 22.46 -5.99 1.41
CA ALA A 152 22.21 -4.60 1.80
C ALA A 152 23.24 -3.61 1.19
N GLU A 153 24.53 -3.89 1.32
CA GLU A 153 25.60 -3.04 0.80
C GLU A 153 25.53 -2.86 -0.72
N LYS A 154 25.19 -3.95 -1.44
CA LYS A 154 25.02 -3.93 -2.89
C LYS A 154 23.78 -3.14 -3.30
N LEU A 155 22.68 -3.27 -2.54
CA LEU A 155 21.47 -2.48 -2.76
C LEU A 155 21.77 -0.99 -2.55
N LEU A 156 22.34 -0.62 -1.41
CA LEU A 156 22.72 0.76 -1.09
C LEU A 156 23.66 1.36 -2.15
N ALA A 157 24.72 0.63 -2.53
CA ALA A 157 25.66 1.09 -3.55
C ALA A 157 25.01 1.27 -4.93
N LYS A 158 24.12 0.35 -5.32
CA LYS A 158 23.38 0.43 -6.59
C LYS A 158 22.46 1.65 -6.59
N THR A 159 21.67 1.82 -5.53
CA THR A 159 20.77 2.96 -5.35
C THR A 159 21.56 4.26 -5.38
N ARG A 160 22.60 4.40 -4.57
CA ARG A 160 23.46 5.59 -4.52
C ARG A 160 24.03 5.98 -5.90
N LYS A 161 24.39 4.98 -6.72
CA LYS A 161 24.92 5.17 -8.08
C LYS A 161 23.88 5.71 -9.07
N SER A 162 22.60 5.38 -8.92
CA SER A 162 21.54 5.87 -9.81
C SER A 162 21.05 7.27 -9.48
N LEU A 163 21.39 7.81 -8.30
CA LEU A 163 20.97 9.14 -7.87
C LEU A 163 21.86 10.24 -8.47
N ASP A 164 21.22 11.37 -8.84
CA ASP A 164 21.91 12.63 -9.14
C ASP A 164 22.60 13.21 -7.89
N SER A 165 23.34 14.31 -8.04
CA SER A 165 24.14 14.87 -6.93
C SER A 165 23.31 15.32 -5.73
N GLU A 166 22.12 15.87 -5.97
CA GLU A 166 21.26 16.43 -4.93
C GLU A 166 20.54 15.31 -4.19
N ALA A 167 19.95 14.38 -4.94
CA ALA A 167 19.31 13.19 -4.39
C ALA A 167 20.31 12.28 -3.64
N ARG A 168 21.54 12.15 -4.16
CA ARG A 168 22.62 11.43 -3.47
C ARG A 168 22.98 12.09 -2.15
N ALA A 169 23.03 13.42 -2.10
CA ALA A 169 23.33 14.12 -0.85
C ALA A 169 22.23 13.88 0.21
N ALA A 170 20.96 13.85 -0.19
CA ALA A 170 19.86 13.50 0.72
C ALA A 170 19.95 12.04 1.20
N PHE A 171 20.19 11.10 0.28
CA PHE A 171 20.37 9.68 0.60
C PHE A 171 21.57 9.43 1.54
N ASP A 172 22.70 10.07 1.25
CA ASP A 172 23.94 9.93 2.02
C ASP A 172 23.77 10.48 3.45
N ARG A 173 22.89 11.45 3.71
CA ARG A 173 22.63 11.91 5.10
C ARG A 173 22.03 10.82 5.97
N VAL A 174 21.23 9.92 5.39
CA VAL A 174 20.58 8.83 6.12
C VAL A 174 21.51 7.60 6.21
N TYR A 175 22.20 7.28 5.11
CA TYR A 175 23.01 6.06 4.95
C TYR A 175 24.52 6.32 4.89
N ASP A 176 25.04 7.33 5.61
CA ASP A 176 26.45 7.80 5.58
C ASP A 176 27.53 6.77 5.97
N GLY A 177 27.16 5.49 6.13
CA GLY A 177 28.04 4.40 6.55
C GLY A 177 27.84 4.00 8.01
N THR A 178 27.06 4.76 8.79
CA THR A 178 26.62 4.32 10.11
C THR A 178 25.51 3.28 9.99
N ARG A 179 25.90 2.00 10.08
CA ARG A 179 24.93 0.92 10.36
C ARG A 179 24.28 1.26 11.71
N PRO A 180 22.94 1.25 11.83
CA PRO A 180 22.31 1.36 13.14
C PRO A 180 22.92 0.30 14.05
N ALA A 181 23.22 0.66 15.30
CA ALA A 181 23.67 -0.33 16.27
C ALA A 181 22.63 -1.48 16.25
N PRO A 182 23.06 -2.76 16.31
CA PRO A 182 22.10 -3.82 16.49
C PRO A 182 21.24 -3.42 17.68
N SER A 183 19.93 -3.34 17.47
CA SER A 183 18.97 -3.26 18.57
C SER A 183 19.28 -4.49 19.42
N ASN A 184 20.02 -4.30 20.51
CA ASN A 184 20.13 -5.32 21.54
C ASN A 184 18.70 -5.40 22.07
N GLY A 185 17.90 -6.28 21.47
CA GLY A 185 16.67 -6.72 22.11
C GLY A 185 17.11 -7.15 23.48
N ASP A 186 16.66 -6.42 24.50
CA ASP A 186 16.89 -6.75 25.88
C ASP A 186 16.46 -8.22 26.04
N ASP A 187 17.47 -9.10 26.14
CA ASP A 187 17.37 -10.44 26.70
C ASP A 187 17.05 -10.29 28.20
N ASP A 188 15.93 -9.63 28.52
CA ASP A 188 15.32 -9.56 29.85
C ASP A 188 14.31 -10.73 29.99
N ASP A 189 14.74 -11.93 29.62
CA ASP A 189 14.14 -13.19 30.04
C ASP A 189 15.22 -13.97 30.80
N ASP A 190 15.24 -13.78 32.13
CA ASP A 190 15.44 -14.80 33.17
C ASP A 190 16.01 -14.16 34.45
N GLU A 191 15.15 -13.83 35.42
CA GLU A 191 15.20 -14.30 36.83
C GLU A 191 13.99 -13.83 37.67
#